data_AF-A0A3Q4HBW5-F1
#
_entry.id   AF-A0A3Q4HBW5-F1
#
_cell.length_a   1.000
_cell.length_b   1.000
_cell.length_c   1.000
_cell.angle_alpha   90.00
_cell.angle_beta   90.00
_cell.angle_gamma   90.00
#
_symmetry.space_group_name_H-M   'P 1'
#
loop_
_entity.id
_entity.type
_entity.pdbx_description
1 polymer ?
#
loop_
_entity_poly.entity_id
_entity_poly.type
_entity_poly.pdbx_seq_one_letter_code
_entity_poly.pdbx_strand_id
1 'polypeptide(L)'
;MQATKELVQKIVESKDGSKSKGRRGAKNSATAAKVALMKLKLHAAGDKGLPQTERTYFQVYLPKEFKDSSKPMFFCSKWSVGKVVDYAASLAGLKNNNNVLTAKVRQQRGFISQDE
;
A
#
# COMPACT_ATOMS: atom_id res chain seq x y z
N MET A 1 -15.87 -2.36 -60.02
CA MET A 1 -15.32 -2.45 -58.63
C MET A 1 -13.85 -2.88 -58.64
N GLN A 2 -12.98 -2.15 -59.36
CA GLN A 2 -11.55 -2.50 -59.54
C GLN A 2 -10.64 -1.51 -58.79
N ALA A 3 -10.98 -0.21 -58.82
CA ALA A 3 -10.27 0.84 -58.12
C ALA A 3 -10.21 0.66 -56.58
N THR A 4 -11.19 -0.01 -55.97
CA THR A 4 -11.21 -0.29 -54.54
C THR A 4 -10.26 -1.42 -54.14
N LYS A 5 -10.04 -2.41 -55.02
CA LYS A 5 -9.15 -3.54 -54.73
C LYS A 5 -7.68 -3.11 -54.74
N GLU A 6 -7.31 -2.25 -55.70
CA GLU A 6 -5.95 -1.72 -55.80
C GLU A 6 -5.58 -0.80 -54.63
N LEU A 7 -6.53 -0.01 -54.11
CA LEU A 7 -6.30 0.82 -52.93
C LEU A 7 -6.07 -0.04 -51.68
N VAL A 8 -6.84 -1.11 -51.51
CA VAL A 8 -6.70 -2.03 -50.37
C VAL A 8 -5.36 -2.76 -50.43
N GLN A 9 -4.90 -3.17 -51.62
CA GLN A 9 -3.62 -3.84 -51.77
C GLN A 9 -2.42 -2.92 -51.46
N LYS A 10 -2.46 -1.66 -51.91
CA LYS A 10 -1.44 -0.65 -51.55
C LYS A 10 -1.41 -0.37 -50.03
N ILE A 11 -2.56 -0.42 -49.35
CA ILE A 11 -2.64 -0.25 -47.89
C ILE A 11 -2.02 -1.44 -47.15
N VAL A 12 -2.21 -2.67 -47.65
CA VAL A 12 -1.63 -3.88 -47.04
C VAL A 12 -0.11 -3.92 -47.25
N GLU A 13 0.37 -3.59 -48.44
CA GLU A 13 1.80 -3.58 -48.79
C GLU A 13 2.57 -2.46 -48.08
N SER A 14 1.93 -1.32 -47.79
CA SER A 14 2.56 -0.20 -47.07
C SER A 14 2.69 -0.42 -45.55
N LYS A 15 2.24 -1.56 -45.01
CA LYS A 15 2.18 -1.83 -43.56
C LYS A 15 3.31 -2.73 -43.04
N ASP A 16 4.35 -2.98 -43.83
CA ASP A 16 5.50 -3.80 -43.42
C ASP A 16 6.78 -3.00 -43.09
N GLY A 17 6.65 -1.71 -42.79
CA GLY A 17 7.77 -0.83 -42.44
C GLY A 17 7.77 -0.40 -40.97
N SER A 18 8.49 -1.12 -40.11
CA SER A 18 8.93 -0.71 -38.77
C SER A 18 7.82 -0.51 -37.70
N LYS A 19 7.41 -1.60 -37.05
CA LYS A 19 7.00 -1.49 -35.64
C LYS A 19 8.26 -1.19 -34.84
N SER A 20 8.61 0.08 -34.72
CA SER A 20 9.46 0.51 -33.60
C SER A 20 8.85 -0.13 -32.35
N LYS A 21 9.66 -0.84 -31.56
CA LYS A 21 9.29 -1.27 -30.21
C LYS A 21 9.10 0.01 -29.41
N GLY A 22 7.95 0.66 -29.61
CA GLY A 22 7.54 1.82 -28.87
C GLY A 22 7.61 1.42 -27.42
N ARG A 23 8.40 2.16 -26.65
CA ARG A 23 8.55 2.03 -25.21
C ARG A 23 7.16 2.29 -24.58
N ARG A 24 6.31 1.25 -24.55
CA ARG A 24 4.91 1.25 -24.10
C ARG A 24 4.76 1.32 -22.57
N GLY A 25 5.78 1.80 -21.86
CA GLY A 25 5.85 1.71 -20.40
C GLY A 25 5.34 2.92 -19.63
N ALA A 26 5.27 4.13 -20.23
CA ALA A 26 5.23 5.36 -19.44
C ALA A 26 3.99 6.26 -19.65
N LYS A 27 2.99 5.86 -20.44
CA LYS A 27 1.87 6.75 -20.80
C LYS A 27 0.59 6.57 -19.97
N ASN A 28 0.58 5.66 -19.00
CA ASN A 28 -0.61 5.39 -18.18
C ASN A 28 -0.30 5.36 -16.66
N SER A 29 0.64 6.19 -16.20
CA SER A 29 1.01 6.29 -14.77
C SER A 29 -0.19 6.63 -13.89
N ALA A 30 -1.07 7.51 -14.36
CA ALA A 30 -2.32 7.85 -13.66
C ALA A 30 -3.24 6.63 -13.50
N THR A 31 -3.41 5.84 -14.56
CA THR A 31 -4.20 4.59 -14.52
C THR A 31 -3.55 3.55 -13.61
N ALA A 32 -2.22 3.40 -13.66
CA ALA A 32 -1.48 2.49 -12.80
C ALA A 32 -1.62 2.88 -11.31
N ALA A 33 -1.51 4.17 -10.99
CA ALA A 33 -1.71 4.68 -9.63
C ALA A 33 -3.14 4.45 -9.14
N LYS A 34 -4.14 4.68 -10.01
CA LYS A 34 -5.55 4.41 -9.70
C LYS A 34 -5.82 2.93 -9.43
N VAL A 35 -5.28 2.05 -10.27
CA VAL A 35 -5.39 0.59 -10.09
C VAL A 35 -4.69 0.14 -8.80
N ALA A 36 -3.53 0.71 -8.47
CA ALA A 36 -2.83 0.42 -7.22
C ALA A 36 -3.68 0.82 -6.00
N LEU A 37 -4.30 1.99 -6.01
CA LEU A 37 -5.24 2.42 -4.96
C LEU A 37 -6.43 1.47 -4.84
N MET A 38 -7.00 1.04 -5.97
CA MET A 38 -8.13 0.10 -5.95
C MET A 38 -7.74 -1.25 -5.34
N LYS A 39 -6.58 -1.80 -5.72
CA LYS A 39 -6.05 -3.04 -5.14
C LYS A 39 -5.79 -2.91 -3.65
N LEU A 40 -5.19 -1.79 -3.22
CA LEU A 40 -4.99 -1.47 -1.81
C LEU A 40 -6.31 -1.49 -1.05
N LYS A 41 -7.33 -0.76 -1.53
CA LYS A 41 -8.64 -0.68 -0.88
C LYS A 41 -9.40 -2.00 -0.87
N LEU A 42 -9.26 -2.82 -1.92
CA LEU A 42 -9.93 -4.11 -2.04
C LEU A 42 -9.39 -5.14 -1.05
N HIS A 43 -8.08 -5.16 -0.83
CA HIS A 43 -7.41 -6.15 0.02
C HIS A 43 -7.17 -5.66 1.45
N ALA A 44 -7.39 -4.38 1.74
CA ALA A 44 -7.08 -3.82 3.05
C ALA A 44 -7.92 -4.44 4.17
N ALA A 45 -7.22 -4.95 5.18
CA ALA A 45 -7.82 -5.45 6.42
C ALA A 45 -7.96 -4.33 7.47
N GLY A 46 -9.03 -4.37 8.25
CA GLY A 46 -9.31 -3.39 9.30
C GLY A 46 -10.72 -3.56 9.85
N ASP A 47 -11.13 -2.62 10.71
CA ASP A 47 -12.43 -2.65 11.37
C ASP A 47 -13.58 -2.30 10.41
N LYS A 48 -14.45 -3.26 10.14
CA LYS A 48 -15.60 -3.09 9.24
C LYS A 48 -16.63 -2.07 9.77
N GLY A 49 -16.62 -1.78 11.07
CA GLY A 49 -17.50 -0.79 11.70
C GLY A 49 -17.11 0.67 11.40
N LEU A 50 -15.89 0.92 10.93
CA LEU A 50 -15.46 2.29 10.60
C LEU A 50 -16.15 2.80 9.33
N PRO A 51 -16.77 4.00 9.34
CA PRO A 51 -17.31 4.62 8.14
C PRO A 51 -16.23 4.82 7.07
N GLN A 52 -16.58 4.64 5.79
CA GLN A 52 -15.61 4.75 4.69
C GLN A 52 -14.96 6.14 4.60
N THR A 53 -15.67 7.19 5.03
CA THR A 53 -15.16 8.58 5.08
C THR A 53 -13.99 8.76 6.04
N GLU A 54 -13.88 7.91 7.06
CA GLU A 54 -12.82 7.98 8.07
C GLU A 54 -11.68 6.98 7.81
N ARG A 55 -11.83 6.09 6.80
CA ARG A 55 -10.84 5.07 6.49
C ARG A 55 -9.66 5.66 5.72
N THR A 56 -8.49 5.59 6.33
CA THR A 56 -7.21 5.87 5.67
C THR A 56 -6.49 4.55 5.40
N TYR A 57 -6.06 4.35 4.16
CA TYR A 57 -5.52 3.08 3.67
C TYR A 57 -4.01 3.17 3.51
N PHE A 58 -3.29 2.16 3.98
CA PHE A 58 -1.83 2.07 3.89
C PHE A 58 -1.38 0.68 3.48
N GLN A 59 -0.28 0.63 2.73
CA GLN A 59 0.49 -0.59 2.53
C GLN A 59 1.48 -0.70 3.70
N VAL A 60 1.18 -1.53 4.69
CA VAL A 60 2.02 -1.69 5.89
C VAL A 60 3.08 -2.73 5.60
N TYR A 61 4.35 -2.35 5.69
CA TYR A 61 5.47 -3.27 5.54
C TYR A 61 5.80 -3.91 6.89
N LEU A 62 5.89 -5.24 6.90
CA LEU A 62 6.18 -6.01 8.11
C LEU A 62 7.70 -6.18 8.28
N PRO A 63 8.18 -6.45 9.50
CA PRO A 63 9.59 -6.78 9.73
C PRO A 63 10.04 -7.98 8.89
N LYS A 64 11.33 -8.03 8.54
CA LYS A 64 11.92 -9.05 7.64
C LYS A 64 11.71 -10.50 8.08
N GLU A 65 11.38 -10.70 9.35
CA GLU A 65 11.11 -12.00 9.98
C GLU A 65 9.78 -12.61 9.53
N PHE A 66 8.91 -11.85 8.85
CA PHE A 66 7.61 -12.31 8.39
C PHE A 66 7.63 -12.79 6.93
N LYS A 67 6.86 -13.84 6.67
CA LYS A 67 6.68 -14.43 5.33
C LYS A 67 6.09 -13.45 4.33
N ASP A 68 5.16 -12.61 4.80
CA ASP A 68 4.57 -11.54 4.02
C ASP A 68 5.34 -10.24 4.24
N SER A 69 5.93 -9.70 3.19
CA SER A 69 6.72 -8.45 3.26
C SER A 69 5.86 -7.22 3.50
N SER A 70 4.57 -7.28 3.13
CA SER A 70 3.63 -6.18 3.34
C SER A 70 2.18 -6.66 3.34
N LYS A 71 1.34 -5.93 4.06
CA LYS A 71 -0.08 -6.19 4.17
C LYS A 71 -0.85 -4.87 4.01
N PRO A 72 -1.82 -4.79 3.09
CA PRO A 72 -2.70 -3.63 3.01
C PRO A 72 -3.60 -3.59 4.24
N MET A 73 -3.69 -2.42 4.87
CA MET A 73 -4.51 -2.19 6.07
C MET A 73 -5.23 -0.84 5.97
N PHE A 74 -6.34 -0.69 6.71
CA PHE A 74 -6.98 0.61 6.87
C PHE A 74 -7.23 0.95 8.33
N PHE A 75 -7.17 2.24 8.64
CA PHE A 75 -7.28 2.79 9.99
C PHE A 75 -8.22 4.00 10.02
N CYS A 76 -8.66 4.40 11.21
CA CYS A 76 -9.39 5.65 11.40
C CYS A 76 -8.42 6.83 11.34
N SER A 77 -8.76 7.85 10.55
CA SER A 77 -7.97 9.09 10.44
C SER A 77 -7.83 9.88 11.74
N LYS A 78 -8.69 9.60 12.74
CA LYS A 78 -8.68 10.25 14.05
C LYS A 78 -7.79 9.55 15.08
N TRP A 79 -7.22 8.39 14.75
CA TRP A 79 -6.39 7.64 15.69
C TRP A 79 -5.01 8.25 15.85
N SER A 80 -4.46 8.18 17.06
CA SER A 80 -3.06 8.50 17.31
C SER A 80 -2.16 7.46 16.64
N VAL A 81 -0.92 7.86 16.32
CA VAL A 81 0.08 6.98 15.72
C VAL A 81 0.30 5.73 16.58
N GLY A 82 0.33 5.88 17.92
CA GLY A 82 0.46 4.74 18.84
C GLY A 82 -0.67 3.71 18.66
N LYS A 83 -1.93 4.18 18.63
CA LYS A 83 -3.08 3.29 18.41
C LYS A 83 -3.06 2.62 17.04
N VAL A 84 -2.64 3.34 16.00
CA VAL A 84 -2.47 2.77 14.65
C VAL A 84 -1.43 1.65 14.66
N VAL A 85 -0.28 1.86 15.31
CA VAL A 85 0.80 0.86 15.41
C VAL A 85 0.34 -0.35 16.22
N ASP A 86 -0.31 -0.13 17.37
CA ASP A 86 -0.81 -1.22 18.21
C ASP A 86 -1.83 -2.07 17.45
N TYR A 87 -2.76 -1.42 16.74
CA TYR A 87 -3.76 -2.11 15.93
C TYR A 87 -3.16 -2.85 14.73
N ALA A 88 -2.18 -2.25 14.04
CA ALA A 88 -1.46 -2.90 12.95
C ALA A 88 -0.72 -4.16 13.44
N ALA A 89 -0.09 -4.08 14.61
CA ALA A 89 0.53 -5.22 15.26
C ALA A 89 -0.48 -6.34 15.56
N SER A 90 -1.64 -5.99 16.14
CA SER A 90 -2.73 -6.96 16.36
C SER A 90 -3.23 -7.61 15.06
N LEU A 91 -3.42 -6.82 13.99
CA LEU A 91 -3.87 -7.33 12.68
C LEU A 91 -2.84 -8.21 11.96
N ALA A 92 -1.55 -8.00 12.23
CA ALA A 92 -0.45 -8.79 11.68
C ALA A 92 -0.03 -9.94 12.61
N GLY A 93 -0.65 -10.07 13.80
CA GLY A 93 -0.26 -11.08 14.79
C GLY A 93 1.13 -10.84 15.38
N LEU A 94 1.63 -9.60 15.35
CA LEU A 94 2.93 -9.23 15.91
C LEU A 94 2.84 -9.15 17.43
N LYS A 95 3.84 -9.69 18.13
CA LYS A 95 3.98 -9.50 19.57
C LYS A 95 4.41 -8.06 19.86
N ASN A 96 3.47 -7.23 20.31
CA ASN A 96 3.73 -5.85 20.67
C ASN A 96 4.33 -5.77 22.09
N ASN A 97 5.63 -5.44 22.17
CA ASN A 97 6.35 -5.27 23.44
C ASN A 97 6.61 -3.80 23.80
N ASN A 98 5.87 -2.82 23.23
CA ASN A 98 6.13 -1.38 23.44
C ASN A 98 6.12 -0.96 24.93
N ASN A 99 5.40 -1.70 25.78
CA ASN A 99 5.26 -1.38 27.20
C ASN A 99 6.34 -2.00 28.11
N VAL A 100 7.23 -2.85 27.59
CA VAL A 100 8.20 -3.61 28.41
C VAL A 100 9.46 -2.80 28.73
N LEU A 101 9.88 -1.90 27.84
CA LEU A 101 11.05 -1.02 28.07
C LEU A 101 10.74 0.12 29.04
N THR A 102 9.53 0.67 28.99
CA THR A 102 9.09 1.76 29.87
C THR A 102 8.93 1.32 31.32
N ALA A 103 8.64 0.03 31.57
CA ALA A 103 8.58 -0.52 32.92
C ALA A 103 9.93 -0.45 33.64
N LYS A 104 11.04 -0.75 32.94
CA LYS A 104 12.40 -0.64 33.51
C LYS A 104 12.79 0.81 33.81
N VAL A 105 12.45 1.76 32.94
CA VAL A 105 12.77 3.18 33.15
C VAL A 105 11.90 3.79 34.25
N ARG A 106 10.64 3.38 34.38
CA ARG A 106 9.74 3.85 35.45
C ARG A 106 10.12 3.29 36.82
N GLN A 107 10.64 2.06 36.91
CA GLN A 107 11.21 1.51 38.16
C GLN A 107 12.47 2.25 38.60
N GLN A 108 13.32 2.70 37.66
CA GLN A 108 14.56 3.41 38.00
C GLN A 108 14.35 4.87 38.39
N ARG A 109 13.29 5.54 37.93
CA ARG A 109 12.98 6.93 38.33
C ARG A 109 12.21 7.07 39.64
N GLY A 110 11.75 5.98 40.25
CA GLY A 110 11.05 6.00 41.54
C GLY A 110 11.96 5.94 42.77
N PHE A 111 13.28 5.82 42.59
CA PHE A 111 14.26 5.63 43.68
C PHE A 111 15.10 6.88 44.02
N ILE A 112 14.81 8.05 43.42
CA ILE A 112 15.54 9.30 43.70
C ILE A 112 14.54 10.37 44.10
N SER A 113 13.92 10.23 45.27
CA SER A 113 13.20 11.31 45.97
C SER A 113 12.76 10.84 47.37
N GLN A 114 13.72 10.44 48.21
CA GLN A 114 13.65 10.55 49.67
C GLN A 114 15.08 10.39 50.18
N ASP A 115 15.79 11.51 50.35
CA ASP A 115 16.85 11.68 51.34
C ASP A 115 17.01 13.20 51.55
N GLU A 116 16.69 13.60 52.78
CA GLU A 116 16.94 14.85 53.53
C GLU A 116 17.30 16.17 52.80
#